data_AF-A0A4R4V2E7-F1
#
_entry.id   AF-A0A4R4V2E7-F1
#
_cell.length_a   1.000
_cell.length_b   1.000
_cell.length_c   1.000
_cell.angle_alpha   90.00
_cell.angle_beta   90.00
_cell.angle_gamma   90.00
#
_symmetry.space_group_name_H-M   'P 1'
#
loop_
_entity.id
_entity.type
_entity.pdbx_description
1 polymer ?
#
loop_
_entity_poly.entity_id
_entity_poly.type
_entity_poly.pdbx_seq_one_letter_code
_entity_poly.pdbx_strand_id
1 'polypeptide(L)'
;WKAESQFAVLEEAAQRRQLSAQEKSLLAHKDETLEYKRQLAALGDKVTYQERLNALAQQADKFAQQQRAKRAAIDAKSRGLTDRQAEREATEQRLKEQYGDNPLALNNIMSEQKKTWAAEDQLRGNW
;
A
#
# COMPACT_ATOMS: atom_id res chain seq x y z
N TRP A 1 0.92 -27.68 -10.38
CA TRP A 1 1.87 -28.77 -10.67
C TRP A 1 1.91 -29.90 -9.63
N LYS A 2 2.30 -29.70 -8.35
CA LYS A 2 2.63 -30.86 -7.47
C LYS A 2 1.42 -31.76 -7.14
N ALA A 3 0.23 -31.18 -7.01
CA ALA A 3 -1.00 -31.96 -6.83
C ALA A 3 -1.44 -32.67 -8.13
N GLU A 4 -1.35 -32.01 -9.28
CA GLU A 4 -1.71 -32.61 -10.57
C GLU A 4 -0.84 -33.82 -10.87
N SER A 5 0.47 -33.73 -10.62
CA SER A 5 1.39 -34.87 -10.77
C SER A 5 1.09 -36.00 -9.78
N GLN A 6 0.70 -35.68 -8.55
CA GLN A 6 0.36 -36.68 -7.54
C GLN A 6 -0.91 -37.45 -7.90
N PHE A 7 -1.93 -36.76 -8.44
CA PHE A 7 -3.14 -37.41 -8.92
C PHE A 7 -2.90 -38.25 -10.17
N ALA A 8 -2.06 -37.78 -11.11
CA ALA A 8 -1.70 -38.55 -12.30
C ALA A 8 -1.02 -39.89 -11.94
N VAL A 9 -0.13 -39.88 -10.94
CA VAL A 9 0.52 -41.11 -10.43
C VAL A 9 -0.50 -42.05 -9.78
N LEU A 10 -1.49 -41.52 -9.06
CA LEU A 10 -2.55 -42.34 -8.44
C LEU A 10 -3.50 -42.95 -9.48
N GLU A 11 -3.80 -42.24 -10.55
CA GLU A 11 -4.59 -42.75 -11.67
C GLU A 11 -3.87 -43.89 -12.42
N GLU A 12 -2.56 -43.74 -12.66
CA GLU A 12 -1.75 -44.81 -13.26
C GLU A 12 -1.66 -46.05 -12.34
N ALA A 13 -1.51 -45.84 -11.03
CA ALA A 13 -1.52 -46.92 -10.05
C ALA A 13 -2.87 -47.65 -10.01
N ALA A 14 -3.99 -46.95 -10.21
CA ALA A 14 -5.33 -47.52 -10.25
C ALA A 14 -5.51 -48.55 -11.38
N GLN A 15 -4.77 -48.39 -12.49
CA GLN A 15 -4.81 -49.32 -13.62
C GLN A 15 -3.94 -50.56 -13.42
N ARG A 16 -2.93 -50.50 -12.54
CA ARG A 16 -1.96 -51.58 -12.32
C ARG A 16 -2.20 -52.39 -11.05
N ARG A 17 -2.89 -51.84 -10.05
CA ARG A 17 -3.17 -52.50 -8.77
C ARG A 17 -4.45 -52.02 -8.09
N GLN A 18 -4.94 -52.78 -7.13
CA GLN A 18 -5.96 -52.30 -6.18
C GLN A 18 -5.41 -51.12 -5.37
N LEU A 19 -6.17 -50.02 -5.35
CA LEU A 19 -5.92 -48.86 -4.52
C LEU A 19 -6.45 -49.07 -3.10
N SER A 20 -5.78 -48.47 -2.12
CA SER A 20 -6.27 -48.40 -0.75
C SER A 20 -7.55 -47.54 -0.66
N ALA A 21 -8.31 -47.68 0.44
CA ALA A 21 -9.48 -46.84 0.68
C ALA A 21 -9.14 -45.33 0.70
N GLN A 22 -7.96 -44.98 1.21
CA GLN A 22 -7.47 -43.60 1.25
C GLN A 22 -7.13 -43.09 -0.16
N GLU A 23 -6.47 -43.89 -0.99
CA GLU A 23 -6.13 -43.53 -2.37
C GLU A 23 -7.39 -43.35 -3.24
N LYS A 24 -8.40 -44.21 -3.04
CA LYS A 24 -9.71 -44.09 -3.71
C LYS A 24 -10.45 -42.83 -3.29
N SER A 25 -10.48 -42.52 -2.00
CA SER A 25 -11.06 -41.29 -1.48
C SER A 25 -10.34 -40.05 -2.04
N LEU A 26 -9.00 -40.08 -2.08
CA LEU A 26 -8.19 -38.99 -2.62
C LEU A 26 -8.47 -38.75 -4.11
N LEU A 27 -8.59 -39.80 -4.93
CA LEU A 27 -8.98 -39.67 -6.34
C LEU A 27 -10.42 -39.16 -6.51
N ALA A 28 -11.35 -39.56 -5.63
CA ALA A 28 -12.74 -39.09 -5.69
C ALA A 28 -12.87 -37.57 -5.49
N HIS A 29 -11.95 -36.95 -4.72
CA HIS A 29 -11.90 -35.50 -4.50
C HIS A 29 -10.86 -34.77 -5.37
N LYS A 30 -10.33 -35.41 -6.41
CA LYS A 30 -9.30 -34.85 -7.30
C LYS A 30 -9.76 -33.51 -7.90
N ASP A 31 -10.91 -33.50 -8.56
CA ASP A 31 -11.38 -32.34 -9.33
C ASP A 31 -11.62 -31.13 -8.43
N GLU A 32 -12.26 -31.35 -7.29
CA GLU A 32 -12.49 -30.32 -6.27
C GLU A 32 -11.16 -29.76 -5.73
N THR A 33 -10.20 -30.64 -5.41
CA THR A 33 -8.88 -30.22 -4.92
C THR A 33 -8.11 -29.41 -5.96
N LEU A 34 -8.17 -29.81 -7.23
CA LEU A 34 -7.50 -29.12 -8.33
C LEU A 34 -8.16 -27.76 -8.60
N GLU A 35 -9.48 -27.71 -8.61
CA GLU A 35 -10.22 -26.47 -8.85
C GLU A 35 -10.01 -25.44 -7.73
N TYR A 36 -10.02 -25.89 -6.48
CA TYR A 36 -9.68 -25.03 -5.34
C TYR A 36 -8.27 -24.43 -5.46
N LYS A 37 -7.28 -25.22 -5.90
CA LYS A 37 -5.91 -24.71 -6.12
C LYS A 37 -5.84 -23.70 -7.27
N ARG A 38 -6.63 -23.87 -8.33
CA ARG A 38 -6.72 -22.89 -9.42
C ARG A 38 -7.34 -21.58 -8.94
N GLN A 39 -8.40 -21.65 -8.14
CA GLN A 39 -9.03 -20.47 -7.54
C GLN A 39 -8.04 -19.73 -6.63
N LEU A 40 -7.29 -20.45 -5.80
CA LEU A 40 -6.26 -19.86 -4.95
C LEU A 40 -5.15 -19.18 -5.78
N ALA A 41 -4.69 -19.81 -6.86
CA ALA A 41 -3.71 -19.19 -7.76
C ALA A 41 -4.27 -17.91 -8.41
N ALA A 42 -5.50 -17.95 -8.92
CA ALA A 42 -6.16 -16.78 -9.50
C ALA A 42 -6.39 -15.66 -8.49
N LEU A 43 -6.68 -15.97 -7.22
CA LEU A 43 -6.73 -14.98 -6.14
C LEU A 43 -5.35 -14.40 -5.85
N GLY A 44 -4.30 -15.23 -5.83
CA GLY A 44 -2.92 -14.77 -5.71
C GLY A 44 -2.52 -13.81 -6.83
N ASP A 45 -2.87 -14.13 -8.07
CA ASP A 45 -2.62 -13.27 -9.24
C ASP A 45 -3.35 -11.92 -9.12
N LYS A 46 -4.59 -11.92 -8.62
CA LYS A 46 -5.34 -10.68 -8.35
C LYS A 46 -4.69 -9.83 -7.26
N VAL A 47 -4.23 -10.46 -6.17
CA VAL A 47 -3.55 -9.76 -5.08
C VAL A 47 -2.26 -9.11 -5.58
N THR A 48 -1.40 -9.86 -6.26
CA THR A 48 -0.14 -9.32 -6.80
C THR A 48 -0.38 -8.20 -7.83
N TYR A 49 -1.41 -8.32 -8.66
CA TYR A 49 -1.82 -7.26 -9.57
C TYR A 49 -2.26 -6.00 -8.81
N GLN A 50 -3.08 -6.16 -7.76
CA GLN A 50 -3.53 -5.04 -6.94
C GLN A 50 -2.37 -4.38 -6.18
N GLU A 51 -1.42 -5.15 -5.66
CA GLU A 51 -0.20 -4.61 -5.03
C GLU A 51 0.59 -3.75 -6.02
N ARG A 52 0.74 -4.18 -7.28
CA ARG A 52 1.39 -3.39 -8.32
C ARG A 52 0.63 -2.10 -8.61
N LEU A 53 -0.69 -2.13 -8.68
CA LEU A 53 -1.50 -0.93 -8.87
C LEU A 53 -1.36 0.04 -7.70
N ASN A 54 -1.38 -0.47 -6.47
CA ASN A 54 -1.20 0.33 -5.26
C ASN A 54 0.20 0.97 -5.23
N ALA A 55 1.24 0.24 -5.61
CA ALA A 55 2.59 0.77 -5.70
C ALA A 55 2.70 1.89 -6.75
N LEU A 56 2.04 1.74 -7.90
CA LEU A 56 2.01 2.78 -8.93
C LEU A 56 1.28 4.03 -8.46
N ALA A 57 0.13 3.87 -7.79
CA ALA A 57 -0.62 4.98 -7.20
C ALA A 57 0.24 5.73 -6.16
N GLN A 58 0.91 5.01 -5.26
CA GLN A 58 1.83 5.61 -4.29
C GLN A 58 3.00 6.35 -4.95
N GLN A 59 3.55 5.82 -6.05
CA GLN A 59 4.61 6.49 -6.79
C GLN A 59 4.10 7.79 -7.44
N ALA A 60 2.90 7.77 -8.02
CA ALA A 60 2.26 8.93 -8.60
C ALA A 60 1.98 10.01 -7.54
N ASP A 61 1.46 9.63 -6.38
CA ASP A 61 1.21 10.54 -5.25
C ASP A 61 2.50 11.18 -4.75
N LYS A 62 3.57 10.39 -4.59
CA LYS A 62 4.89 10.91 -4.21
C LYS A 62 5.42 11.91 -5.22
N PHE A 63 5.29 11.63 -6.52
CA PHE A 63 5.69 12.57 -7.56
C PHE A 63 4.85 13.85 -7.52
N ALA A 64 3.53 13.74 -7.38
CA ALA A 64 2.64 14.89 -7.26
C ALA A 64 2.99 15.77 -6.05
N GLN A 65 3.26 15.16 -4.89
CA GLN A 65 3.72 15.86 -3.70
C GLN A 65 5.05 16.59 -3.93
N GLN A 66 6.03 15.96 -4.59
CA GLN A 66 7.29 16.61 -4.95
C GLN A 66 7.07 17.81 -5.88
N GLN A 67 6.19 17.69 -6.87
CA GLN A 67 5.88 18.80 -7.78
C GLN A 67 5.17 19.95 -7.05
N ARG A 68 4.23 19.65 -6.14
CA ARG A 68 3.60 20.67 -5.28
C ARG A 68 4.63 21.40 -4.42
N ALA A 69 5.54 20.67 -3.77
CA ALA A 69 6.61 21.27 -2.97
C ALA A 69 7.51 22.20 -3.80
N LYS A 70 7.89 21.80 -5.03
CA LYS A 70 8.66 22.65 -5.94
C LYS A 70 7.90 23.93 -6.32
N ARG A 71 6.60 23.82 -6.65
CA ARG A 71 5.77 24.99 -6.97
C ARG A 71 5.61 25.92 -5.77
N ALA A 72 5.40 25.37 -4.58
CA ALA A 72 5.31 26.15 -3.34
C ALA A 72 6.62 26.91 -3.06
N ALA A 73 7.78 26.27 -3.26
CA ALA A 73 9.07 26.93 -3.12
C ALA A 73 9.28 28.06 -4.14
N ILE A 74 8.89 27.85 -5.41
CA ILE A 74 8.95 28.90 -6.45
C ILE A 74 8.04 30.07 -6.07
N ASP A 75 6.80 29.78 -5.67
CA ASP A 75 5.81 30.78 -5.31
C ASP A 75 6.26 31.58 -4.07
N ALA A 76 6.78 30.92 -3.05
CA ALA A 76 7.31 31.57 -1.86
C ALA A 76 8.50 32.49 -2.18
N LYS A 77 9.42 32.05 -3.05
CA LYS A 77 10.51 32.90 -3.56
C LYS A 77 9.97 34.13 -4.29
N SER A 78 8.91 33.98 -5.08
CA SER A 78 8.27 35.09 -5.80
C SER A 78 7.59 36.09 -4.86
N ARG A 79 7.03 35.60 -3.74
CA ARG A 79 6.41 36.40 -2.68
C ARG A 79 7.41 37.03 -1.71
N GLY A 80 8.72 36.80 -1.90
CA GLY A 80 9.77 37.28 -0.99
C GLY A 80 9.72 36.63 0.40
N LEU A 81 9.05 35.48 0.53
CA LEU A 81 8.99 34.75 1.78
C LEU A 81 10.37 34.18 2.12
N THR A 82 10.65 34.15 3.42
CA THR A 82 11.80 33.39 3.93
C THR A 82 11.56 31.89 3.72
N ASP A 83 12.62 31.10 3.54
CA ASP A 83 12.53 29.64 3.39
C ASP A 83 11.70 29.00 4.52
N ARG A 84 11.79 29.55 5.73
CA ARG A 84 11.01 29.12 6.89
C ARG A 84 9.51 29.33 6.72
N GLN A 85 9.10 30.51 6.25
CA GLN A 85 7.67 30.78 6.00
C GLN A 85 7.15 29.88 4.88
N ALA A 86 7.96 29.67 3.84
CA ALA A 86 7.64 28.75 2.75
C ALA A 86 7.42 27.31 3.26
N GLU A 87 8.32 26.81 4.11
CA GLU A 87 8.23 25.47 4.71
C GLU A 87 7.00 25.32 5.62
N ARG A 88 6.66 26.36 6.40
CA ARG A 88 5.45 26.36 7.23
C ARG A 88 4.19 26.29 6.38
N GLU A 89 4.05 27.18 5.38
CA GLU A 89 2.90 27.17 4.47
C GLU A 89 2.76 25.83 3.74
N ALA A 90 3.87 25.26 3.25
CA ALA A 90 3.86 23.95 2.58
C ALA A 90 3.45 22.82 3.54
N THR A 91 3.87 22.88 4.80
CA THR A 91 3.47 21.90 5.83
C THR A 91 1.99 22.04 6.18
N GLU A 92 1.49 23.27 6.35
CA GLU A 92 0.06 23.51 6.58
C GLU A 92 -0.81 22.99 5.42
N GLN A 93 -0.40 23.24 4.17
CA GLN A 93 -1.12 22.74 3.00
C GLN A 93 -1.14 21.21 2.96
N ARG A 94 0.00 20.55 3.22
CA ARG A 94 0.07 19.09 3.28
C ARG A 94 -0.86 18.50 4.35
N LEU A 95 -0.88 19.10 5.54
CA LEU A 95 -1.75 18.65 6.62
C LEU A 95 -3.24 18.81 6.25
N LYS A 96 -3.61 19.92 5.62
CA LYS A 96 -4.98 20.14 5.09
C LYS A 96 -5.36 19.13 4.02
N GLU A 97 -4.44 18.80 3.11
CA GLU A 97 -4.69 17.77 2.09
C GLU A 97 -4.84 16.37 2.70
N GLN A 98 -4.03 16.02 3.71
CA GLN A 98 -4.02 14.69 4.31
C GLN A 98 -5.19 14.46 5.29
N TYR A 99 -5.63 15.50 6.00
CA TYR A 99 -6.64 15.40 7.05
C TYR A 99 -7.91 16.22 6.75
N GLY A 100 -8.09 16.71 5.52
CA GLY A 100 -9.22 17.57 5.14
C GLY A 100 -10.60 16.94 5.41
N ASP A 101 -10.69 15.62 5.24
CA ASP A 101 -11.92 14.84 5.50
C ASP A 101 -12.18 14.59 6.99
N ASN A 102 -11.22 14.92 7.87
CA ASN A 102 -11.35 14.83 9.33
C ASN A 102 -10.96 16.14 10.01
N PRO A 103 -11.89 17.11 10.10
CA PRO A 103 -11.63 18.43 10.65
C PRO A 103 -11.11 18.41 12.09
N LEU A 104 -11.54 17.45 12.91
CA LEU A 104 -11.07 17.32 14.30
C LEU A 104 -9.60 16.91 14.35
N ALA A 105 -9.21 15.89 13.58
CA ALA A 105 -7.82 15.44 13.50
C ALA A 105 -6.93 16.53 12.91
N LEU A 106 -7.39 17.20 11.85
CA LEU A 106 -6.69 18.34 11.24
C LEU A 106 -6.43 19.44 12.27
N ASN A 107 -7.45 19.84 13.03
CA ASN A 107 -7.30 20.88 14.05
C ASN A 107 -6.30 20.50 15.14
N ASN A 108 -6.37 19.26 15.62
CA ASN A 108 -5.46 18.77 16.66
C ASN A 108 -4.01 18.76 16.17
N ILE A 109 -3.76 18.20 14.98
CA ILE A 109 -2.41 18.10 14.42
C ILE A 109 -1.85 19.49 14.08
N MET A 110 -2.67 20.36 13.49
CA MET A 110 -2.28 21.76 13.20
C MET A 110 -1.95 22.53 14.48
N SER A 111 -2.70 22.33 15.56
CA SER A 111 -2.43 22.96 16.86
C SER A 111 -1.07 22.53 17.41
N GLU A 112 -0.77 21.23 17.42
CA GLU A 112 0.53 20.73 17.87
C GLU A 112 1.68 21.24 16.99
N GLN A 113 1.51 21.24 15.66
CA GLN A 113 2.52 21.76 14.74
C GLN A 113 2.84 23.24 14.99
N LYS A 114 1.83 24.06 15.29
CA LYS A 114 2.02 25.48 15.63
C LYS A 114 2.77 25.67 16.95
N LYS A 115 2.54 24.81 17.95
CA LYS A 115 3.32 24.83 19.20
C LYS A 115 4.80 24.55 18.94
N THR A 116 5.12 23.58 18.08
CA THR A 116 6.51 23.30 17.68
C THR A 116 7.16 24.53 17.05
N TRP A 117 6.49 25.19 16.10
CA TRP A 117 7.01 26.39 15.47
C TRP A 117 7.22 27.55 16.45
N ALA A 118 6.33 27.73 17.42
CA ALA A 118 6.49 28.73 18.46
C ALA A 118 7.72 28.45 19.34
N ALA A 119 7.97 27.19 19.70
CA ALA A 119 9.17 26.80 20.45
C ALA A 119 10.45 27.02 19.64
N GLU A 120 10.46 26.67 18.36
CA GLU A 120 11.59 26.93 17.44
C GLU A 120 11.90 28.42 17.30
N ASP A 121 10.86 29.25 17.17
CA ASP A 121 11.02 30.71 17.06
C ASP A 121 11.54 31.29 18.38
N GLN A 122 11.07 30.82 19.53
CA GLN A 122 11.54 31.26 20.84
C GLN A 122 13.03 30.92 21.05
N LEU A 123 13.47 29.73 20.65
CA LEU A 123 14.89 29.36 20.71
C LEU A 123 15.76 30.27 19.84
N ARG A 124 15.26 30.70 18.67
CA ARG A 124 15.98 31.63 17.78
C ARG A 124 15.89 33.08 18.20
N GLY A 125 14.84 33.50 18.91
CA GLY A 125 14.75 34.88 19.44
C GLY A 125 15.68 35.12 20.63
N ASN A 126 16.21 34.05 21.22
CA ASN A 126 17.16 34.08 22.34
C ASN A 126 18.64 33.99 21.90
N TRP A 127 18.90 33.91 20.60
CA TRP A 127 20.25 34.00 20.01
C TRP A 127 20.50 35.42 19.47
#